data_AF-A0A496W0L3-F1
#
_entry.id   AF-A0A496W0L3-F1
#
_cell.length_a   1.000
_cell.length_b   1.000
_cell.length_c   1.000
_cell.angle_alpha   90.00
_cell.angle_beta   90.00
_cell.angle_gamma   90.00
#
_symmetry.space_group_name_H-M   'P 1'
#
loop_
_entity.id
_entity.type
_entity.pdbx_description
1 polymer ?
#
loop_
_entity_poly.entity_id
_entity_poly.type
_entity_poly.pdbx_seq_one_letter_code
_entity_poly.pdbx_strand_id
1 'polypeptide(L)' 'MSDVHSFIGIPVWVLEQAKRLGTSEADLLKCYPSLRAEDLSNAWAYVRSHQAEIEQQILENEEE' A
#
# COMPACT_ATOMS: atom_id res chain seq x y z
N MET A 1 16.01 3.93 -3.99
CA MET A 1 16.19 2.55 -3.52
C MET A 1 15.00 1.75 -4.00
N SER A 2 15.19 0.78 -4.88
CA SER A 2 14.09 0.06 -5.53
C SER A 2 13.64 -1.09 -4.63
N ASP A 3 12.65 -0.84 -3.79
CA ASP A 3 12.15 -1.87 -2.86
C ASP A 3 11.23 -2.88 -3.56
N VAL A 4 11.51 -4.16 -3.32
CA VAL A 4 11.15 -5.34 -4.12
C VAL A 4 9.90 -6.03 -3.59
N HIS A 5 8.84 -5.27 -3.27
CA HIS A 5 7.57 -5.87 -2.82
C HIS A 5 6.35 -5.35 -3.58
N SER A 6 6.51 -5.17 -4.89
CA SER A 6 5.39 -4.89 -5.79
C SER A 6 4.68 -6.19 -6.13
N PHE A 7 3.71 -6.60 -5.30
CA PHE A 7 2.94 -7.82 -5.57
C PHE A 7 2.08 -7.67 -6.84
N ILE A 8 1.69 -6.45 -7.22
CA ILE A 8 0.94 -6.14 -8.47
C ILE A 8 1.17 -4.68 -8.87
N GLY A 9 2.41 -4.27 -9.17
CA GLY A 9 2.73 -2.95 -9.75
C GLY A 9 2.43 -1.70 -8.88
N ILE A 10 1.74 -1.85 -7.75
CA ILE A 10 1.39 -0.78 -6.83
C ILE A 10 2.10 -1.06 -5.50
N PRO A 11 2.87 -0.11 -4.96
CA PRO A 11 3.50 -0.26 -3.65
C PRO A 11 2.47 -0.31 -2.52
N VAL A 12 2.71 -1.12 -1.51
CA VAL A 12 1.77 -1.27 -0.38
C VAL A 12 1.66 0.03 0.43
N TRP A 13 2.74 0.81 0.52
CA TRP A 13 2.75 2.11 1.18
C TRP A 13 1.82 3.12 0.48
N VAL A 14 1.64 3.04 -0.85
CA VAL A 14 0.70 3.90 -1.58
C VAL A 14 -0.74 3.60 -1.17
N LEU A 15 -1.07 2.31 -1.00
CA LEU A 15 -2.39 1.90 -0.53
C LEU A 15 -2.63 2.38 0.91
N GLU A 16 -1.63 2.24 1.78
CA GLU A 16 -1.71 2.72 3.17
C GLU A 16 -1.85 4.25 3.24
N GLN A 17 -1.06 4.98 2.46
CA GLN A 17 -1.13 6.43 2.38
C GLN A 17 -2.51 6.89 1.87
N ALA A 18 -3.04 6.28 0.82
CA ALA A 18 -4.38 6.57 0.33
C ALA A 18 -5.45 6.32 1.40
N LYS A 19 -5.31 5.25 2.19
CA LYS A 19 -6.17 4.96 3.33
C LYS A 19 -6.05 6.00 4.44
N ARG A 20 -4.84 6.48 4.76
CA ARG A 20 -4.60 7.59 5.70
C ARG A 20 -5.24 8.91 5.22
N LEU A 21 -5.27 9.13 3.91
CA LEU A 21 -5.95 10.28 3.27
C LEU A 21 -7.49 10.14 3.24
N GLY A 22 -8.05 9.02 3.73
CA GLY A 22 -9.49 8.78 3.78
C GLY A 22 -10.06 7.99 2.59
N THR A 23 -9.21 7.46 1.72
CA THR A 23 -9.65 6.59 0.61
C THR A 23 -10.04 5.23 1.15
N SER A 24 -11.26 4.78 0.84
CA SER A 24 -11.71 3.45 1.21
C SER A 24 -11.12 2.38 0.29
N GLU A 25 -10.95 1.17 0.81
CA GLU A 25 -10.47 -0.01 0.06
C GLU A 25 -11.31 -0.29 -1.20
N ALA A 26 -12.62 -0.05 -1.12
CA ALA A 26 -13.52 -0.17 -2.27
C ALA A 26 -13.22 0.86 -3.37
N ASP A 27 -12.79 2.07 -3.03
CA ASP A 27 -12.42 3.08 -4.02
C ASP A 27 -11.04 2.81 -4.61
N LEU A 28 -10.11 2.25 -3.83
CA LEU A 28 -8.84 1.73 -4.34
C LEU A 28 -9.07 0.62 -5.39
N LEU A 29 -9.96 -0.33 -5.11
CA LEU A 29 -10.32 -1.39 -6.06
C LEU A 29 -11.02 -0.85 -7.32
N LYS A 30 -11.74 0.27 -7.23
CA LYS A 30 -12.33 0.96 -8.40
C LYS A 30 -11.26 1.68 -9.24
N CYS A 31 -10.31 2.34 -8.58
CA CYS A 31 -9.19 3.04 -9.24
C CYS A 31 -8.21 2.04 -9.88
N TYR A 32 -8.04 0.88 -9.26
CA TYR A 32 -7.14 -0.18 -9.70
C TYR A 32 -7.91 -1.48 -9.93
N PRO A 33 -8.66 -1.62 -11.04
CA PRO A 33 -9.47 -2.80 -11.32
C PRO A 33 -8.63 -4.08 -11.54
N SER A 34 -7.31 -3.95 -11.73
CA SER A 34 -6.36 -5.07 -11.75
C SER A 34 -5.96 -5.56 -10.36
N LEU A 35 -6.22 -4.78 -9.31
CA LEU A 35 -5.99 -5.15 -7.91
C LEU A 35 -7.14 -6.04 -7.43
N ARG A 36 -6.83 -7.21 -6.87
CA ARG A 36 -7.86 -8.08 -6.30
C ARG A 36 -8.01 -7.81 -4.81
N ALA A 37 -9.21 -8.06 -4.28
CA ALA A 37 -9.49 -7.93 -2.85
C ALA A 37 -8.65 -8.88 -1.99
N GLU A 38 -8.29 -10.06 -2.51
CA GLU A 38 -7.36 -10.99 -1.85
C GLU A 38 -5.94 -10.39 -1.73
N ASP A 39 -5.45 -9.78 -2.81
CA ASP A 39 -4.12 -9.16 -2.82
C ASP A 39 -4.08 -7.97 -1.86
N LEU A 40 -5.18 -7.21 -1.78
CA LEU A 40 -5.34 -6.14 -0.80
C LEU A 40 -5.33 -6.68 0.64
N SER A 41 -6.02 -7.79 0.92
CA SER A 41 -5.97 -8.44 2.24
C SER A 41 -4.57 -8.93 2.62
N ASN A 42 -3.84 -9.52 1.65
CA ASN A 42 -2.46 -9.96 1.83
C ASN A 42 -1.52 -8.78 2.06
N ALA A 43 -1.68 -7.70 1.29
CA ALA A 43 -0.99 -6.43 1.48
C ALA A 43 -1.18 -5.89 2.90
N TRP A 44 -2.41 -5.84 3.41
CA TRP A 44 -2.65 -5.37 4.78
C TRP A 44 -2.09 -6.32 5.85
N ALA A 45 -2.08 -7.63 5.60
CA ALA A 45 -1.42 -8.58 6.48
C ALA A 45 0.09 -8.34 6.53
N TYR A 46 0.69 -7.98 5.39
CA TYR A 46 2.09 -7.57 5.32
C TYR A 46 2.34 -6.26 6.06
N VAL A 47 1.54 -5.21 5.82
CA VAL A 47 1.63 -3.93 6.54
C VAL A 47 1.54 -4.12 8.05
N ARG A 48 0.61 -4.93 8.54
CA ARG A 48 0.48 -5.20 9.98
C ARG A 48 1.70 -5.93 10.57
N SER A 49 2.40 -6.75 9.78
CA SER A 49 3.60 -7.46 10.24
C SER A 49 4.88 -6.63 10.06
N HIS A 50 4.89 -5.68 9.13
CA HIS A 50 6.04 -4.85 8.77
C HIS A 50 5.74 -3.35 8.92
N GLN A 51 4.92 -2.98 9.92
CA GLN A 51 4.39 -1.62 10.04
C GLN A 51 5.50 -0.56 10.12
N ALA A 52 6.59 -0.84 10.84
CA ALA A 52 7.73 0.07 10.94
C ALA A 52 8.42 0.31 9.59
N GLU A 53 8.52 -0.71 8.74
CA GLU A 53 9.11 -0.59 7.40
C GLU A 53 8.22 0.25 6.49
N ILE A 54 6.91 0.03 6.53
CA ILE A 54 5.97 0.81 5.73
C ILE A 54 5.92 2.27 6.21
N GLU A 55 5.96 2.51 7.52
CA GLU A 55 6.06 3.86 8.07
C GLU A 55 7.33 4.58 7.62
N GLN A 56 8.48 3.88 7.58
CA GLN A 56 9.71 4.44 7.02
C GLN A 56 9.55 4.76 5.53
N GLN A 57 8.97 3.86 4.73
CA GLN A 57 8.73 4.12 3.31
C GLN A 57 7.79 5.30 3.06
N ILE A 58 6.77 5.49 3.91
CA ILE A 58 5.88 6.67 3.85
C ILE A 58 6.66 7.95 4.18
N LEU A 59 7.46 7.94 5.25
CA LEU A 59 8.30 9.08 5.65
C LEU A 59 9.32 9.45 4.56
N GLU A 60 10.05 8.47 4.03
CA GLU A 60 11.02 8.69 2.96
C GLU A 60 10.35 9.27 1.69
N ASN A 61 9.13 8.84 1.38
CA ASN A 61 8.38 9.37 0.22
C ASN A 61 7.66 10.70 0.51
N GLU A 62 7.47 11.10 1.76
CA GLU A 62 6.94 12.44 2.13
C GLU A 62 8.05 13.51 2.19
N GLU A 63 9.31 13.10 2.37
CA GLU A 63 10.48 13.99 2.43
C GLU A 63 11.13 14.30 1.06
N GLU A 64 10.72 13.63 -0.03
CA GLU A 64 11.08 13.99 -1.43
C GLU A 64 10.01 14.87 -2.12
#